data_AF-A0A6I1ZV45-F1
#
_entry.id   AF-A0A6I1ZV45-F1
#
_cell.length_a   1.000
_cell.length_b   1.000
_cell.length_c   1.000
_cell.angle_alpha   90.00
_cell.angle_beta   90.00
_cell.angle_gamma   90.00
#
_symmetry.space_group_name_H-M   'P 1'
#
loop_
_entity.id
_entity.type
_entity.pdbx_description
1 polymer ?
#
loop_
_entity_poly.entity_id
_entity_poly.type
_entity_poly.pdbx_seq_one_letter_code
_entity_poly.pdbx_strand_id
1 'polypeptide(L)'
;MATEKLQEYIDSVEQLQQAYAQVRRLKEAIDEPYRYLVTQPYKMTVSNVNVQFVVTGDREYTLNGDNWPTAKQIAEVLSDYISKRDKAKTLYQSLSGAQKGTVKPPPDI
;
A
#
# COMPACT_ATOMS: atom_id res chain seq x y z
N MET A 1 -23.21 -20.17 -12.09
CA MET A 1 -23.63 -19.22 -11.04
C MET A 1 -22.86 -19.38 -9.72
N ALA A 2 -22.88 -20.53 -9.02
CA ALA A 2 -22.13 -20.65 -7.75
C ALA A 2 -20.61 -20.46 -7.91
N THR A 3 -20.00 -21.13 -8.89
CA THR A 3 -18.55 -21.06 -9.18
C THR A 3 -18.08 -19.65 -9.56
N GLU A 4 -18.96 -18.84 -10.14
CA GLU A 4 -18.68 -17.51 -10.67
C GLU A 4 -18.48 -16.49 -9.55
N LYS A 5 -19.33 -16.53 -8.51
CA LYS A 5 -19.18 -15.71 -7.30
C LYS A 5 -17.91 -16.03 -6.52
N LEU A 6 -17.52 -17.31 -6.50
CA LEU A 6 -16.30 -17.73 -5.83
C LEU A 6 -15.06 -17.17 -6.54
N GLN A 7 -15.04 -17.26 -7.87
CA GLN A 7 -13.97 -16.69 -8.67
C GLN A 7 -13.90 -15.16 -8.49
N GLU A 8 -15.04 -14.47 -8.55
CA GLU A 8 -15.10 -13.02 -8.33
C GLU A 8 -14.55 -12.62 -6.95
N TYR A 9 -14.83 -13.42 -5.91
CA TYR A 9 -14.24 -13.21 -4.60
C TYR A 9 -12.72 -13.38 -4.62
N ILE A 10 -12.19 -14.44 -5.23
CA ILE A 10 -10.75 -14.70 -5.32
C ILE A 10 -10.05 -13.53 -6.02
N ASP A 11 -10.58 -13.08 -7.17
CA ASP A 11 -10.05 -11.95 -7.92
C ASP A 11 -10.10 -10.65 -7.09
N SER A 12 -11.17 -10.47 -6.30
CA SER A 12 -11.29 -9.30 -5.42
C SER A 12 -10.25 -9.28 -4.29
N VAL A 13 -9.88 -10.45 -3.76
CA VAL A 13 -8.84 -10.57 -2.74
C VAL A 13 -7.47 -10.26 -3.34
N GLU A 14 -7.19 -10.70 -4.56
CA GLU A 14 -5.95 -10.34 -5.26
C GLU A 14 -5.86 -8.83 -5.49
N GLN A 15 -6.95 -8.20 -5.95
CA GLN A 15 -7.01 -6.75 -6.12
C GLN A 15 -6.82 -6.01 -4.80
N LEU A 16 -7.40 -6.50 -3.70
CA LEU A 16 -7.17 -5.93 -2.36
C LEU A 16 -5.70 -6.01 -1.96
N GLN A 17 -5.04 -7.14 -2.20
CA GLN A 17 -3.61 -7.30 -1.89
C GLN A 17 -2.73 -6.36 -2.72
N GLN A 18 -3.06 -6.18 -4.00
CA GLN A 18 -2.37 -5.21 -4.86
C GLN A 18 -2.57 -3.77 -4.37
N ALA A 19 -3.79 -3.40 -3.99
CA ALA A 19 -4.09 -2.08 -3.44
C ALA A 19 -3.34 -1.84 -2.11
N TYR A 20 -3.32 -2.83 -1.22
CA TYR A 20 -2.55 -2.76 0.03
C TYR A 20 -1.04 -2.64 -0.23
N ALA A 21 -0.50 -3.29 -1.26
CA ALA A 21 0.89 -3.14 -1.63
C ALA A 21 1.22 -1.68 -2.05
N GLN A 22 0.28 -0.95 -2.67
CA GLN A 22 0.47 0.47 -2.97
C GLN A 22 0.47 1.33 -1.70
N VAL A 23 -0.44 1.06 -0.75
CA VAL A 23 -0.44 1.72 0.58
C VAL A 23 0.90 1.50 1.27
N ARG A 24 1.43 0.28 1.23
CA ARG A 24 2.73 -0.05 1.82
C ARG A 24 3.89 0.68 1.15
N ARG A 25 3.91 0.77 -0.18
CA ARG A 25 4.94 1.55 -0.91
C ARG A 25 4.90 3.02 -0.52
N LEU A 26 3.70 3.59 -0.38
CA LEU A 26 3.53 4.97 0.06
C LEU A 26 4.04 5.17 1.49
N LYS A 27 3.74 4.24 2.40
CA LYS A 27 4.31 4.23 3.75
C LYS A 27 5.83 4.13 3.73
N GLU A 28 6.41 3.23 2.94
CA GLU A 28 7.87 3.07 2.83
C GLU A 28 8.54 4.35 2.31
N ALA A 29 7.95 5.01 1.32
CA ALA A 29 8.43 6.29 0.78
C ALA A 29 8.43 7.43 1.83
N ILE A 30 7.56 7.37 2.84
CA ILE A 30 7.46 8.36 3.92
C ILE A 30 8.34 7.98 5.13
N ASP A 31 8.25 6.72 5.57
CA ASP A 31 8.92 6.21 6.76
C ASP A 31 10.44 6.15 6.61
N GLU A 32 10.93 5.80 5.42
CA GLU A 32 12.36 5.65 5.20
C GLU A 32 13.09 6.99 5.41
N PRO A 33 12.71 8.11 4.74
CA PRO A 33 13.28 9.41 5.05
C PRO A 33 13.07 9.86 6.51
N TYR A 34 11.87 9.61 7.08
CA TYR A 34 11.58 9.94 8.49
C TYR A 34 12.55 9.26 9.45
N ARG A 35 12.84 7.98 9.25
CA ARG A 35 13.79 7.23 10.08
C ARG A 35 15.19 7.84 10.02
N TYR A 36 15.65 8.28 8.85
CA TYR A 36 16.97 8.91 8.71
C TYR A 36 17.04 10.28 9.37
N LEU A 37 15.98 11.09 9.25
CA LEU A 37 15.86 12.38 9.95
C LEU A 37 16.01 12.21 11.47
N VAL A 38 15.45 11.14 12.03
CA VAL A 38 15.49 10.90 13.49
C VAL A 38 16.78 10.22 13.95
N THR A 39 17.31 9.27 13.17
CA THR A 39 18.42 8.42 13.64
C THR A 39 19.80 8.87 13.17
N GLN A 40 19.92 9.44 11.97
CA GLN A 40 21.20 9.78 11.35
C GLN A 40 21.13 11.11 10.56
N PRO A 41 20.66 12.22 11.16
CA PRO A 41 20.48 13.49 10.44
C PRO A 41 21.80 14.04 9.88
N TYR A 42 22.92 13.73 10.52
CA TYR A 42 24.27 14.14 10.10
C TYR A 42 24.76 13.47 8.80
N LYS A 43 24.06 12.44 8.30
CA LYS A 43 24.36 11.80 7.01
C LYS A 43 23.59 12.42 5.84
N MET A 44 22.76 13.43 6.10
CA MET A 44 21.94 14.07 5.08
C MET A 44 22.69 15.29 4.50
N THR A 45 22.73 15.37 3.17
CA THR A 45 23.20 16.54 2.42
C THR A 45 22.00 17.38 2.03
N VAL A 46 21.89 18.58 2.58
CA VAL A 46 20.80 19.52 2.26
C VAL A 46 21.31 20.52 1.22
N SER A 47 20.62 20.63 0.09
CA SER A 47 20.72 21.77 -0.83
C SER A 47 19.44 22.61 -0.77
N ASN A 48 19.46 23.80 -1.36
CA ASN A 48 18.38 24.80 -1.25
C ASN A 48 16.96 24.30 -1.60
N VAL A 49 16.83 23.16 -2.29
CA VAL A 49 15.54 22.58 -2.73
C VAL A 49 15.45 21.06 -2.53
N ASN A 50 16.55 20.38 -2.19
CA ASN A 50 16.63 18.93 -2.14
C ASN A 50 17.42 18.48 -0.93
N VAL A 51 16.87 17.52 -0.17
CA VAL A 51 17.62 16.80 0.85
C VAL A 51 18.04 15.45 0.28
N GLN A 52 19.32 15.28 -0.04
CA GLN A 52 19.90 14.01 -0.46
C GLN A 52 20.42 13.26 0.77
N PHE A 53 20.23 11.95 0.81
CA PHE A 53 20.87 11.10 1.82
C PHE A 53 21.26 9.77 1.21
N VAL A 54 22.48 9.37 1.52
CA VAL A 54 23.03 8.08 1.09
C VAL A 54 22.57 7.04 2.11
N VAL A 55 21.65 6.19 1.69
CA VAL A 55 21.29 4.98 2.44
C VAL A 55 22.33 3.93 2.05
N THR A 56 23.08 3.47 3.04
CA THR A 56 24.18 2.50 2.92
C THR A 56 24.12 1.58 1.69
N GLY A 57 25.16 1.65 0.85
CA GLY A 57 25.52 0.60 -0.11
C GLY A 57 24.79 0.60 -1.47
N ASP A 58 24.67 1.75 -2.13
CA ASP A 58 24.27 1.95 -3.55
C ASP A 58 22.87 2.53 -3.81
N ARG A 59 22.10 2.93 -2.79
CA ARG A 59 20.83 3.68 -2.97
C ARG A 59 20.94 5.12 -2.46
N GLU A 60 20.96 6.06 -3.39
CA GLU A 60 20.75 7.48 -3.11
C GLU A 60 19.26 7.76 -3.04
N TYR A 61 18.79 8.25 -1.89
CA TYR A 61 17.45 8.78 -1.77
C TYR A 61 17.53 10.30 -1.78
N THR A 62 16.73 10.91 -2.66
CA THR A 62 16.56 12.36 -2.67
C THR A 62 15.14 12.67 -2.21
N LEU A 63 15.01 13.29 -1.05
CA LEU A 63 13.83 14.07 -0.68
C LEU A 63 13.81 15.32 -1.57
N ASN A 64 13.28 15.16 -2.78
CA ASN A 64 12.83 16.25 -3.61
C ASN A 64 11.36 16.50 -3.27
N GLY A 65 10.96 17.76 -3.06
CA GLY A 65 9.56 18.13 -2.88
C GLY A 65 8.66 17.64 -4.03
N ASP A 66 9.20 17.53 -5.24
CA ASP A 66 8.49 17.02 -6.43
C ASP A 66 8.29 15.49 -6.41
N ASN A 67 9.12 14.76 -5.66
CA ASN A 67 9.05 13.30 -5.56
C ASN A 67 8.23 12.84 -4.35
N TRP A 68 7.76 13.77 -3.52
CA TRP A 68 6.93 13.45 -2.36
C TRP A 68 5.52 13.07 -2.80
N PRO A 69 4.91 12.02 -2.21
CA PRO A 69 3.52 11.72 -2.46
C PRO A 69 2.65 12.91 -2.13
N THR A 70 1.91 13.41 -3.12
CA THR A 70 0.96 14.50 -2.92
C THR A 70 -0.23 14.02 -2.07
N ALA A 71 -0.90 14.95 -1.37
CA ALA A 71 -2.13 14.63 -0.63
C ALA A 71 -3.18 13.95 -1.53
N LYS A 72 -3.24 14.34 -2.81
CA LYS A 72 -4.12 13.72 -3.80
C LYS A 72 -3.76 12.25 -4.05
N GLN A 73 -2.49 11.94 -4.30
CA GLN A 73 -2.03 10.56 -4.50
C GLN A 73 -2.28 9.69 -3.26
N ILE A 74 -2.05 10.23 -2.07
CA ILE A 74 -2.36 9.54 -0.80
C ILE A 74 -3.86 9.21 -0.73
N ALA A 75 -4.72 10.19 -0.99
CA ALA A 75 -6.17 10.00 -0.96
C ALA A 75 -6.65 8.97 -2.00
N GLU A 76 -6.10 8.99 -3.21
CA GLU A 76 -6.43 8.04 -4.28
C GLU A 76 -6.05 6.61 -3.89
N VAL A 77 -4.84 6.40 -3.39
CA VAL A 77 -4.35 5.07 -2.96
C VAL A 77 -5.18 4.53 -1.80
N LEU A 78 -5.49 5.37 -0.80
CA LEU A 78 -6.31 4.96 0.34
C LEU A 78 -7.76 4.68 -0.07
N SER A 79 -8.34 5.52 -0.92
CA SER A 79 -9.70 5.33 -1.42
C SER A 79 -9.84 4.05 -2.24
N ASP A 80 -8.86 3.72 -3.09
CA ASP A 80 -8.86 2.47 -3.84
C ASP A 80 -8.77 1.27 -2.89
N TYR A 81 -7.82 1.27 -1.94
CA TYR A 81 -7.69 0.21 -0.94
C TYR A 81 -8.99 0.00 -0.14
N ILE A 82 -9.63 1.06 0.37
CA ILE A 82 -10.89 0.97 1.12
C ILE A 82 -11.99 0.37 0.24
N SER A 83 -12.12 0.84 -0.99
CA SER A 83 -13.11 0.32 -1.95
C SER A 83 -12.91 -1.18 -2.23
N LYS A 84 -11.67 -1.62 -2.45
CA LYS A 84 -11.36 -3.06 -2.66
C LYS A 84 -11.64 -3.89 -1.41
N ARG A 85 -11.36 -3.36 -0.21
CA ARG A 85 -11.62 -4.04 1.06
C ARG A 85 -13.11 -4.26 1.26
N ASP A 86 -13.92 -3.22 1.05
CA ASP A 86 -15.37 -3.30 1.20
C ASP A 86 -16.00 -4.22 0.14
N LYS A 87 -15.48 -4.20 -1.08
CA LYS A 87 -15.87 -5.14 -2.14
C LYS A 87 -15.58 -6.59 -1.73
N ALA A 88 -14.36 -6.89 -1.28
CA ALA A 88 -13.96 -8.24 -0.88
C ALA A 88 -14.80 -8.76 0.32
N LYS A 89 -15.08 -7.89 1.29
CA LYS A 89 -15.98 -8.21 2.42
C LYS A 89 -17.40 -8.53 1.96
N THR A 90 -17.96 -7.71 1.08
CA THR A 90 -19.31 -7.90 0.53
C THR A 90 -19.40 -9.21 -0.25
N LEU A 91 -18.42 -9.47 -1.12
CA LEU A 91 -18.36 -10.71 -1.90
C LEU A 91 -18.22 -11.93 -0.99
N TYR A 92 -17.33 -11.91 0.00
CA TYR A 92 -17.19 -12.98 0.97
C TYR A 92 -18.51 -13.25 1.70
N GLN A 93 -19.21 -12.22 2.15
CA GLN A 93 -20.50 -12.37 2.84
C GLN A 93 -21.56 -13.02 1.93
N SER A 94 -21.53 -12.71 0.64
CA SER A 94 -22.44 -13.28 -0.38
C SER A 94 -22.17 -14.75 -0.75
N LEU A 95 -21.01 -15.31 -0.36
CA LEU A 95 -20.68 -16.72 -0.58
C LEU A 95 -21.56 -17.64 0.29
N SER A 96 -21.92 -18.79 -0.27
CA SER A 96 -22.58 -19.87 0.47
C SER A 96 -21.66 -20.46 1.55
N GLY A 97 -22.24 -21.16 2.54
CA GLY A 97 -21.47 -21.81 3.61
C GLY A 97 -20.43 -22.81 3.09
N ALA A 98 -20.79 -23.60 2.07
CA ALA A 98 -19.87 -24.55 1.43
C ALA A 98 -18.66 -23.83 0.78
N GLN A 99 -18.88 -22.69 0.13
CA GLN A 99 -17.82 -21.89 -0.49
C GLN A 99 -16.94 -21.19 0.53
N LYS A 100 -17.52 -20.68 1.62
CA LYS A 100 -16.73 -20.11 2.73
C LYS A 100 -15.80 -21.15 3.36
N GLY A 101 -16.16 -22.44 3.30
CA GLY A 101 -15.29 -23.54 3.72
C GLY A 101 -14.09 -23.79 2.80
N THR A 102 -14.08 -23.29 1.56
CA THR A 102 -12.99 -23.51 0.59
C THR A 102 -12.02 -22.35 0.46
N VAL A 103 -12.34 -21.18 1.03
CA VAL A 103 -11.50 -19.97 0.94
C VAL A 103 -11.31 -19.32 2.30
N LYS A 104 -10.18 -18.62 2.46
CA LYS A 104 -9.94 -17.82 3.66
C LYS A 104 -10.80 -16.54 3.62
N PRO A 105 -11.20 -15.99 4.78
CA PRO A 105 -11.81 -14.68 4.85
C PRO A 105 -10.87 -13.60 4.31
N PRO A 106 -11.41 -12.43 3.88
CA PRO A 106 -10.59 -11.36 3.35
C PRO A 106 -9.60 -10.89 4.43
N PRO A 107 -8.33 -10.64 4.06
CA PRO A 107 -7.29 -10.28 5.01
C PRO A 107 -7.59 -8.93 5.69
N ASP A 108 -7.31 -8.86 6.98
CA ASP A 108 -7.36 -7.61 7.77
C ASP A 108 -5.96 -6.99 7.78
N ILE A 109 -5.56 -6.52 6.61
CA ILE A 109 -4.27 -5.90 6.30
C ILE A 109 -4.44 -4.41 6.13
#